data_AF-A0A7C9A5P0-F1
#
_entry.id   AF-A0A7C9A5P0-F1
#
_cell.length_a   1.000
_cell.length_b   1.000
_cell.length_c   1.000
_cell.angle_alpha   90.00
_cell.angle_beta   90.00
_cell.angle_gamma   90.00
#
_symmetry.space_group_name_H-M   'P 1'
#
loop_
_entity.id
_entity.type
_entity.pdbx_description
1 polymer ?
#
loop_
_entity_poly.entity_id
_entity_poly.type
_entity_poly.pdbx_seq_one_letter_code
_entity_poly.pdbx_strand_id
1 'polypeptide(L)'
;QRDRPPWPRPRPTVTTGLPPSPPPAAKPKIRSKQISNLSWTMLTKTADICLVSSHPEVYDPCDDSFALVDALLADRANLLQHHPALCLEIGCGSGYVITSLALMLG
;
A
#
# COMPACT_ATOMS: atom_id res chain seq x y z
N GLN A 1 -20.67 -40.57 -15.30
CA GLN A 1 -22.07 -40.13 -15.06
C GLN A 1 -22.15 -39.53 -13.66
N ARG A 2 -22.02 -38.20 -13.56
CA ARG A 2 -22.49 -37.42 -12.40
C ARG A 2 -23.05 -36.12 -12.95
N ASP A 3 -24.35 -35.99 -12.80
CA ASP A 3 -25.17 -34.88 -13.26
C ASP A 3 -24.74 -33.56 -12.60
N ARG A 4 -24.44 -32.54 -13.42
CA ARG A 4 -24.39 -31.16 -12.92
C ARG A 4 -25.84 -30.65 -12.76
N PRO A 5 -26.16 -29.93 -11.69
CA PRO A 5 -27.47 -29.30 -11.54
C PRO A 5 -27.67 -28.20 -12.60
N PRO A 6 -28.91 -27.92 -13.04
CA PRO A 6 -29.20 -26.92 -14.05
C PRO A 6 -28.96 -25.51 -13.51
N TRP A 7 -28.29 -24.67 -14.30
CA TRP A 7 -28.08 -23.25 -14.01
C TRP A 7 -29.42 -22.52 -13.76
N PRO A 8 -29.50 -21.60 -12.79
CA PRO A 8 -30.71 -20.81 -12.56
C PRO A 8 -30.96 -19.86 -13.74
N ARG A 9 -32.23 -19.74 -14.14
CA ARG A 9 -32.68 -18.84 -15.23
C ARG A 9 -32.46 -17.36 -14.86
N PRO A 10 -32.18 -16.49 -15.84
CA PRO A 10 -32.00 -15.06 -15.59
C PRO A 10 -33.30 -14.40 -15.12
N ARG A 11 -33.17 -13.52 -14.10
CA ARG A 11 -34.24 -12.73 -13.50
C ARG A 11 -34.70 -11.63 -14.48
N PRO A 12 -36.00 -11.27 -14.55
CA PRO A 12 -36.47 -10.19 -15.41
C PRO A 12 -35.89 -8.85 -14.97
N THR A 13 -35.36 -8.10 -15.93
CA THR A 13 -34.78 -6.77 -15.74
C THR A 13 -35.90 -5.76 -15.48
N VAL A 14 -36.00 -5.26 -14.25
CA VAL A 14 -36.82 -4.08 -13.95
C VAL A 14 -36.03 -2.85 -14.41
N THR A 15 -36.55 -2.15 -15.42
CA THR A 15 -35.99 -0.87 -15.88
C THR A 15 -36.45 0.22 -14.92
N THR A 16 -35.71 0.41 -13.82
CA THR A 16 -35.84 1.61 -13.00
C THR A 16 -34.94 2.68 -13.62
N GLY A 17 -35.55 3.78 -14.10
CA GLY A 17 -34.82 4.90 -14.67
C GLY A 17 -33.75 5.42 -13.70
N LEU A 18 -32.51 5.52 -14.18
CA LEU A 18 -31.42 6.15 -13.44
C LEU A 18 -31.78 7.63 -13.17
N PRO A 19 -31.57 8.15 -11.95
CA PRO A 19 -31.60 9.59 -11.73
C PRO A 19 -30.47 10.27 -12.53
N PRO A 20 -30.64 11.55 -12.91
CA PRO A 20 -29.62 12.29 -13.67
C PRO A 20 -28.31 12.34 -12.88
N SER A 21 -27.22 12.08 -13.60
CA SER A 21 -25.85 12.12 -13.08
C SER A 21 -25.56 13.48 -12.42
N PRO A 22 -24.92 13.50 -11.23
CA PRO A 22 -24.56 14.74 -10.57
C PRO A 22 -23.58 15.56 -11.44
N PRO A 23 -23.59 16.90 -11.32
CA PRO A 23 -22.66 17.74 -12.06
C PRO A 23 -21.21 17.37 -11.69
N PRO A 24 -20.25 17.48 -12.64
CA PRO A 24 -18.87 17.14 -12.36
C PRO A 24 -18.36 17.98 -11.20
N ALA A 25 -17.92 17.31 -10.13
CA ALA A 25 -17.29 17.93 -8.98
C ALA A 25 -16.17 18.86 -9.48
N ALA A 26 -16.21 20.12 -9.05
CA ALA A 26 -15.18 21.09 -9.37
C ALA A 26 -13.82 20.52 -8.93
N LYS A 27 -12.96 20.22 -9.90
CA LYS A 27 -11.60 19.74 -9.63
C LYS A 27 -10.93 20.79 -8.74
N PRO A 28 -10.35 20.42 -7.59
CA PRO A 28 -9.60 21.36 -6.79
C PRO A 28 -8.50 21.93 -7.69
N LYS A 29 -8.53 23.24 -7.88
CA LYS A 29 -7.55 23.96 -8.69
C LYS A 29 -6.29 24.08 -7.83
N ILE A 30 -5.54 22.98 -7.76
CA ILE A 30 -4.27 22.92 -7.07
C ILE A 30 -3.38 23.97 -7.75
N ARG A 31 -3.04 24.99 -6.98
CA ARG A 31 -2.23 26.12 -7.41
C ARG A 31 -0.84 25.58 -7.70
N SER A 32 -0.56 25.36 -8.98
CA SER A 32 0.70 24.89 -9.54
C SER A 32 1.79 25.95 -9.42
N LYS A 33 2.18 26.28 -8.18
CA LYS A 33 3.40 27.03 -7.89
C LYS A 33 4.03 26.42 -6.65
N GLN A 34 5.19 25.79 -6.84
CA GLN A 34 6.12 25.24 -5.84
C GLN A 34 6.04 23.72 -5.57
N ILE A 35 6.18 22.88 -6.61
CA ILE A 35 6.66 21.49 -6.46
C ILE A 35 7.72 21.23 -7.55
N SER A 36 8.73 22.09 -7.65
CA SER A 36 9.79 21.93 -8.66
C SER A 36 11.11 21.43 -8.12
N ASN A 37 11.31 21.24 -6.81
CA ASN A 37 12.61 20.79 -6.26
C ASN A 37 12.52 19.86 -5.03
N LEU A 38 11.40 19.19 -4.77
CA LEU A 38 11.43 18.08 -3.81
C LEU A 38 11.87 16.85 -4.59
N SER A 39 13.19 16.58 -4.56
CA SER A 39 13.75 15.47 -5.32
C SER A 39 13.03 14.19 -4.89
N TRP A 40 12.40 13.49 -5.82
CA TRP A 40 11.81 12.18 -5.56
C TRP A 40 12.84 11.20 -4.94
N THR A 41 14.14 11.47 -5.15
CA THR A 41 15.28 10.78 -4.53
C THR A 41 15.37 10.93 -3.01
N MET A 42 14.73 11.92 -2.40
CA MET A 42 14.63 12.10 -0.94
C MET A 42 13.38 11.44 -0.34
N LEU A 43 12.44 10.92 -1.16
CA LEU A 43 11.07 10.72 -0.70
C LEU A 43 10.74 9.37 -0.05
N THR A 44 11.51 8.30 -0.25
CA THR A 44 11.19 6.99 0.35
C THR A 44 12.44 6.11 0.43
N LYS A 45 13.11 6.08 1.59
CA LYS A 45 14.22 5.16 1.83
C LYS A 45 13.67 3.87 2.42
N THR A 46 13.85 2.75 1.72
CA THR A 46 13.63 1.39 2.24
C THR A 46 14.97 0.70 2.44
N ALA A 47 14.98 -0.44 3.12
CA ALA A 47 16.17 -1.24 3.28
C ALA A 47 16.63 -1.79 1.91
N ASP A 48 17.95 -1.87 1.73
CA ASP A 48 18.54 -2.58 0.60
C ASP A 48 18.47 -4.08 0.87
N ILE A 49 17.86 -4.83 -0.04
CA ILE A 49 17.68 -6.29 0.06
C ILE A 49 19.04 -7.00 0.16
N CYS A 50 20.09 -6.45 -0.46
CA CYS A 50 21.42 -7.04 -0.39
C CYS A 50 22.11 -6.85 0.98
N LEU A 51 21.59 -5.97 1.83
CA LEU A 51 22.15 -5.65 3.15
C LEU A 51 21.36 -6.25 4.31
N VAL A 52 20.18 -6.83 4.06
CA VAL A 52 19.43 -7.56 5.09
C VAL A 52 20.04 -8.94 5.35
N SER A 53 19.66 -9.58 6.47
CA SER A 53 20.20 -10.91 6.81
C SER A 53 19.82 -11.94 5.75
N SER A 54 20.82 -12.64 5.23
CA SER A 54 20.70 -13.69 4.19
C SER A 54 21.07 -15.09 4.71
N HIS A 55 20.87 -15.33 6.00
CA HIS A 55 21.14 -16.64 6.62
C HIS A 55 20.09 -17.67 6.16
N PRO A 56 20.46 -18.93 5.83
CA PRO A 56 19.54 -19.95 5.30
C PRO A 56 18.35 -20.31 6.20
N GLU A 57 18.48 -20.05 7.50
CA GLU A 57 17.46 -20.31 8.53
C GLU A 57 16.58 -19.09 8.84
N VAL A 58 16.81 -17.98 8.15
CA VAL A 58 16.06 -16.73 8.28
C VAL A 58 15.14 -16.56 7.06
N TYR A 59 13.94 -16.03 7.30
CA TYR A 59 12.97 -15.79 6.24
C TYR A 59 13.42 -14.65 5.31
N ASP A 60 13.59 -14.97 4.03
CA ASP A 60 13.96 -14.02 2.99
C ASP A 60 12.83 -13.03 2.69
N PRO A 61 13.14 -11.76 2.36
CA PRO A 61 12.13 -10.82 1.89
C PRO A 61 11.46 -11.33 0.60
N CYS A 62 10.14 -11.37 0.59
CA CYS A 62 9.37 -11.74 -0.61
C CYS A 62 8.14 -10.82 -0.80
N ASP A 63 7.22 -11.18 -1.69
CA ASP A 63 6.07 -10.36 -2.10
C ASP A 63 5.25 -9.81 -0.91
N ASP A 64 5.07 -10.60 0.15
CA ASP A 64 4.35 -10.18 1.35
C ASP A 64 5.08 -9.08 2.13
N SER A 65 6.41 -9.20 2.22
CA SER A 65 7.31 -8.25 2.86
C SER A 65 7.34 -6.94 2.08
N PHE A 66 7.36 -7.00 0.74
CA PHE A 66 7.28 -5.83 -0.12
C PHE A 66 5.91 -5.14 -0.01
N ALA A 67 4.82 -5.91 -0.03
CA ALA A 67 3.48 -5.37 0.15
C ALA A 67 3.29 -4.66 1.50
N LEU A 68 3.89 -5.19 2.58
CA LEU A 68 3.85 -4.54 3.89
C LEU A 68 4.66 -3.23 3.90
N VAL A 69 5.85 -3.21 3.30
CA VAL A 69 6.64 -1.98 3.17
C VAL A 69 5.93 -0.93 2.32
N ASP A 70 5.26 -1.33 1.24
CA ASP A 70 4.45 -0.42 0.41
C ASP A 70 3.29 0.20 1.20
N ALA A 71 2.62 -0.59 2.05
CA ALA A 71 1.57 -0.08 2.93
C ALA A 71 2.12 0.95 3.95
N LEU A 72 3.29 0.68 4.54
CA LEU A 72 3.95 1.61 5.46
C LEU A 72 4.39 2.89 4.76
N LEU A 73 4.89 2.79 3.52
CA LEU A 73 5.25 3.94 2.69
C LEU A 73 4.03 4.80 2.36
N ALA A 74 2.91 4.18 2.02
CA ALA A 74 1.65 4.88 1.75
C ALA A 74 1.14 5.63 2.99
N ASP A 75 1.37 5.07 4.19
CA ASP A 75 0.92 5.65 5.47
C ASP A 75 1.96 6.54 6.17
N ARG A 76 3.13 6.77 5.53
CA ARG A 76 4.27 7.49 6.11
C ARG A 76 3.90 8.83 6.74
N ALA A 77 3.03 9.60 6.10
CA ALA A 77 2.63 10.92 6.59
C ALA A 77 1.91 10.83 7.95
N ASN A 78 1.03 9.83 8.12
CA ASN A 78 0.33 9.60 9.38
C ASN A 78 1.30 9.12 10.45
N LEU A 79 2.20 8.19 10.11
CA LEU A 79 3.23 7.71 11.03
C LEU A 79 4.14 8.84 11.54
N LEU A 80 4.59 9.74 10.66
CA LEU A 80 5.39 10.91 11.05
C LEU A 80 4.60 11.87 11.94
N GLN A 81 3.32 12.11 11.65
CA GLN A 81 2.46 12.98 12.46
C GLN A 81 2.27 12.44 13.90
N HIS A 82 2.21 11.11 14.05
CA HIS A 82 2.02 10.47 15.35
C HIS A 82 3.28 10.43 16.22
N HIS A 83 4.47 10.70 15.67
CA HIS A 83 5.75 10.65 16.39
C HIS A 83 5.92 9.40 17.28
N PRO A 84 5.85 8.18 16.70
CA PRO A 84 6.00 6.95 17.47
C PRO A 84 7.37 6.92 18.16
N ALA A 85 7.37 6.75 19.48
CA ALA A 85 8.59 6.66 20.28
C ALA A 85 9.19 5.23 20.30
N LEU A 86 8.39 4.22 19.96
CA LEU A 86 8.78 2.83 19.96
C LEU A 86 8.08 2.08 18.82
N CYS A 87 8.85 1.26 18.11
CA CYS A 87 8.36 0.32 17.12
C CYS A 87 8.82 -1.09 17.50
N LEU A 88 7.93 -2.07 17.38
CA LEU A 88 8.21 -3.48 17.64
C LEU A 88 7.64 -4.32 16.49
N GLU A 89 8.51 -5.07 15.83
CA GLU A 89 8.13 -6.10 14.87
C GLU A 89 8.23 -7.48 15.53
N ILE A 90 7.17 -8.28 15.44
CA ILE A 90 7.17 -9.66 15.92
C ILE A 90 7.46 -10.57 14.74
N GLY A 91 8.53 -11.36 14.83
CA GLY A 91 8.93 -12.27 13.74
C GLY A 91 9.57 -11.55 12.56
N CYS A 92 10.59 -10.74 12.82
CA CYS A 92 11.21 -9.85 11.83
C CYS A 92 11.93 -10.54 10.66
N GLY A 93 12.16 -11.86 10.72
CA GLY A 93 12.85 -12.60 9.66
C GLY A 93 14.20 -11.96 9.31
N SER A 94 14.39 -11.66 8.02
CA SER A 94 15.57 -10.97 7.48
C SER A 94 15.79 -9.55 8.03
N GLY A 95 14.78 -8.97 8.69
CA GLY A 95 14.78 -7.61 9.21
C GLY A 95 14.45 -6.55 8.17
N TYR A 96 14.03 -6.95 6.96
CA TYR A 96 13.74 -6.04 5.86
C TYR A 96 12.67 -4.99 6.20
N VAL A 97 11.58 -5.40 6.85
CA VAL A 97 10.43 -4.53 7.14
C VAL A 97 10.79 -3.51 8.22
N ILE A 98 11.24 -3.93 9.42
CA ILE A 98 11.62 -3.00 10.49
C ILE A 98 12.74 -2.04 10.06
N THR A 99 13.73 -2.53 9.30
CA THR A 99 14.83 -1.68 8.81
C THR A 99 14.31 -0.66 7.80
N SER A 100 13.40 -1.06 6.90
CA SER A 100 12.75 -0.14 5.97
C SER A 100 11.95 0.94 6.70
N LEU A 101 11.20 0.55 7.75
CA LEU A 101 10.42 1.49 8.56
C LEU A 101 11.32 2.48 9.30
N ALA A 102 12.43 2.03 9.88
CA ALA A 102 13.42 2.90 10.51
C ALA A 102 13.97 3.94 9.51
N LEU A 103 14.34 3.50 8.31
CA LEU A 103 14.83 4.40 7.24
C LEU A 103 13.76 5.40 6.75
N MET A 104 12.48 5.03 6.78
CA MET A 104 11.37 5.92 6.45
C MET A 104 11.13 7.02 7.49
N LEU A 105 11.23 6.66 8.77
CA LEU A 105 10.91 7.55 9.89
C LEU A 105 12.08 8.43 10.32
N GLY A 106 13.32 8.03 10.00
CA GLY A 106 14.55 8.80 10.27
C GLY A 106 15.06 8.59 11.68
#